data_AF-A0A3B8WSX0-F1
#
_entry.id   AF-A0A3B8WSX0-F1
#
_cell.length_a   1.000
_cell.length_b   1.000
_cell.length_c   1.000
_cell.angle_alpha   90.00
_cell.angle_beta   90.00
_cell.angle_gamma   90.00
#
_symmetry.space_group_name_H-M   'P 1'
#
loop_
_entity.id
_entity.type
_entity.pdbx_description
1 polymer ?
#
loop_
_entity_poly.entity_id
_entity_poly.type
_entity_poly.pdbx_seq_one_letter_code
_entity_poly.pdbx_strand_id
1 'polypeptide(L)'
;MSIVAKKLLPYGLLAISGLIAASDQVVKWLVQQSMAYGESIPVTPFFNWVHVWNTGAAFSLFADGGGWQRYFLITVAVVVSFVLIRLILQCRRRGEAIAYSLILGGAMGNLIDR
;
A
#
# COMPACT_ATOMS: atom_id res chain seq x y z
N MET A 1 25.99 -14.00 -11.49
CA MET A 1 24.87 -13.15 -11.96
C MET A 1 25.43 -11.89 -12.59
N SER A 2 25.11 -11.62 -13.87
CA SER A 2 25.68 -10.54 -14.70
C SER A 2 25.51 -9.14 -14.08
N ILE A 3 26.43 -8.22 -14.36
CA ILE A 3 26.36 -6.79 -13.97
C ILE A 3 25.04 -6.16 -14.45
N VAL A 4 24.53 -6.57 -15.60
CA VAL A 4 23.24 -6.13 -16.16
C VAL A 4 22.08 -6.55 -15.26
N ALA A 5 22.07 -7.79 -14.78
CA ALA A 5 21.03 -8.30 -13.89
C ALA A 5 21.01 -7.61 -12.52
N LYS A 6 22.16 -7.11 -12.03
CA LYS A 6 22.22 -6.29 -10.81
C LYS A 6 21.63 -4.89 -11.04
N LYS A 7 21.75 -4.32 -12.24
CA LYS A 7 21.14 -3.02 -12.59
C LYS A 7 19.63 -3.10 -12.81
N LEU A 8 19.13 -4.22 -13.34
CA LEU A 8 17.69 -4.40 -13.63
C LEU A 8 16.85 -4.77 -12.40
N LEU A 9 17.46 -5.39 -11.39
CA LEU A 9 16.79 -5.81 -10.16
C LEU A 9 15.98 -4.70 -9.46
N PRO A 10 16.52 -3.49 -9.18
CA PRO A 10 15.76 -2.45 -8.50
C PRO A 10 14.54 -1.97 -9.30
N TYR A 11 14.63 -1.87 -10.63
CA TYR A 11 13.50 -1.50 -11.48
C TYR A 11 12.41 -2.59 -11.48
N GLY A 12 12.81 -3.87 -11.47
CA GLY A 12 11.87 -4.97 -11.28
C GLY A 12 11.14 -4.90 -9.94
N LEU A 13 11.84 -4.52 -8.86
CA LEU A 13 11.23 -4.34 -7.54
C LEU A 13 10.28 -3.13 -7.49
N LEU A 14 10.61 -2.04 -8.17
CA LEU A 14 9.69 -0.91 -8.33
C LEU A 14 8.44 -1.31 -9.13
N ALA A 15 8.60 -2.12 -10.18
CA ALA A 15 7.47 -2.66 -10.92
C ALA A 15 6.58 -3.57 -10.05
N ILE A 16 7.18 -4.42 -9.20
CA ILE A 16 6.45 -5.23 -8.21
C ILE A 16 5.65 -4.33 -7.26
N SER A 17 6.25 -3.23 -6.77
CA SER A 17 5.57 -2.27 -5.90
C SER A 17 4.33 -1.69 -6.59
N GLY A 18 4.47 -1.30 -7.87
CA GLY A 18 3.37 -0.80 -8.68
C GLY A 18 2.28 -1.83 -8.93
N LEU A 19 2.64 -3.10 -9.19
CA LEU A 19 1.68 -4.20 -9.34
C LEU A 19 0.89 -4.46 -8.05
N ILE A 20 1.54 -4.36 -6.88
CA ILE A 20 0.88 -4.50 -5.59
C ILE A 20 -0.13 -3.37 -5.38
N ALA A 21 0.26 -2.11 -5.64
CA ALA A 21 -0.63 -0.97 -5.55
C ALA A 21 -1.83 -1.09 -6.53
N ALA A 22 -1.58 -1.53 -7.76
CA ALA A 22 -2.65 -1.77 -8.73
C ALA A 22 -3.60 -2.89 -8.29
N SER A 23 -3.07 -3.99 -7.75
CA SER A 23 -3.88 -5.11 -7.25
C SER A 23 -4.76 -4.68 -6.07
N ASP A 24 -4.20 -3.90 -5.14
CA ASP A 24 -4.94 -3.31 -4.02
C ASP A 24 -6.12 -2.46 -4.51
N GLN A 25 -5.88 -1.57 -5.48
CA GLN A 25 -6.93 -0.72 -6.05
C GLN A 25 -8.01 -1.51 -6.79
N VAL A 26 -7.63 -2.56 -7.54
CA VAL A 26 -8.60 -3.45 -8.20
C VAL A 26 -9.50 -4.14 -7.17
N VAL A 27 -8.93 -4.67 -6.07
CA VAL A 27 -9.71 -5.31 -5.01
C VAL A 27 -10.65 -4.30 -4.34
N LYS A 28 -10.16 -3.11 -3.98
CA LYS A 28 -10.98 -2.04 -3.39
C LYS A 28 -12.13 -1.63 -4.30
N TRP A 29 -11.85 -1.45 -5.58
CA TRP A 29 -12.86 -1.14 -6.58
C TRP A 29 -13.92 -2.24 -6.67
N LEU A 30 -13.52 -3.52 -6.72
CA LEU A 30 -14.45 -4.65 -6.73
C LEU A 30 -15.36 -4.64 -5.50
N VAL A 31 -14.82 -4.39 -4.31
CA VAL A 31 -15.62 -4.29 -3.07
C VAL A 31 -16.62 -3.15 -3.14
N GLN A 32 -16.20 -1.96 -3.62
CA GLN A 32 -17.10 -0.82 -3.76
C GLN A 32 -18.24 -1.07 -4.76
N GLN A 33 -18.00 -1.88 -5.80
CA GLN A 33 -19.03 -2.22 -6.80
C GLN A 33 -19.96 -3.37 -6.37
N SER A 34 -19.49 -4.25 -5.50
CA SER A 34 -20.20 -5.49 -5.14
C SER A 34 -20.83 -5.50 -3.75
N MET A 35 -20.45 -4.56 -2.87
CA MET A 35 -20.91 -4.54 -1.49
C MET A 35 -21.40 -3.16 -1.05
N ALA A 36 -22.52 -3.14 -0.32
CA ALA A 36 -22.98 -1.94 0.35
C ALA A 36 -22.01 -1.51 1.46
N TYR A 37 -21.95 -0.21 1.76
CA TYR A 37 -21.17 0.27 2.89
C TYR A 37 -21.66 -0.34 4.21
N GLY A 38 -20.73 -0.86 5.01
CA GLY A 38 -21.03 -1.55 6.28
C GLY A 38 -21.46 -3.01 6.11
N GLU A 39 -21.57 -3.51 4.88
CA GLU A 39 -21.88 -4.92 4.63
C GLU A 39 -20.72 -5.83 5.07
N SER A 40 -21.08 -6.97 5.65
CA SER A 40 -20.15 -8.01 6.13
C SER A 40 -20.59 -9.37 5.61
N ILE A 41 -19.79 -9.97 4.73
CA ILE A 41 -20.02 -11.29 4.15
C ILE A 41 -19.13 -12.32 4.89
N PRO A 42 -19.70 -13.29 5.61
CA PRO A 42 -18.90 -14.35 6.24
C PRO A 42 -18.31 -15.28 5.18
N VAL A 43 -17.00 -15.51 5.23
CA VAL A 43 -16.29 -16.37 4.27
C VAL A 43 -15.83 -17.66 4.95
N THR A 44 -15.30 -17.56 6.17
CA THR A 44 -14.97 -18.71 7.03
C THR A 44 -15.40 -18.41 8.47
N PRO A 45 -15.39 -19.39 9.40
CA PRO A 45 -15.77 -19.15 10.80
C PRO A 45 -14.96 -18.08 11.55
N PHE A 46 -13.79 -17.69 11.03
CA PHE A 46 -12.89 -16.70 11.65
C PHE A 46 -12.60 -15.50 10.72
N PHE A 47 -13.19 -15.45 9.53
CA PHE A 47 -12.92 -14.43 8.53
C PHE A 47 -14.19 -13.94 7.86
N ASN A 48 -14.43 -12.64 7.99
CA ASN A 48 -15.48 -11.91 7.30
C ASN A 48 -14.84 -10.95 6.30
N TRP A 49 -15.45 -10.85 5.12
CA TRP A 49 -15.15 -9.83 4.15
C TRP A 49 -16.05 -8.62 4.40
N VAL A 50 -15.47 -7.45 4.69
CA VAL A 50 -16.22 -6.29 5.21
C VAL A 50 -15.89 -5.03 4.41
N HIS A 51 -16.91 -4.26 4.04
CA HIS A 51 -16.75 -2.97 3.36
C HIS A 51 -16.83 -1.81 4.37
N VAL A 52 -15.68 -1.24 4.73
CA VAL A 52 -15.58 -0.07 5.63
C VAL A 52 -14.55 0.94 5.13
N TRP A 53 -14.80 2.21 5.43
CA TRP A 53 -13.88 3.33 5.17
C TRP A 53 -13.07 3.64 6.42
N ASN A 54 -11.76 3.79 6.28
CA ASN A 54 -10.90 4.27 7.35
C ASN A 54 -10.47 5.72 7.08
N THR A 55 -11.07 6.69 7.77
CA THR A 55 -10.71 8.12 7.65
C THR A 55 -9.43 8.51 8.40
N GLY A 56 -8.95 7.64 9.29
CA GLY A 56 -7.71 7.80 10.06
C GLY A 56 -6.63 6.79 9.63
N ALA A 57 -5.61 6.61 10.48
CA ALA A 57 -4.57 5.60 10.30
C ALA A 57 -4.96 4.26 10.97
N ALA A 58 -3.99 3.41 11.31
CA ALA A 58 -4.25 2.18 12.06
C ALA A 58 -5.01 2.48 13.37
N PHE A 59 -5.94 1.60 13.76
CA PHE A 59 -6.80 1.78 14.95
C PHE A 59 -7.62 3.09 14.94
N SER A 60 -7.96 3.59 13.75
CA SER A 60 -8.68 4.86 13.56
C SER A 60 -7.96 6.07 14.18
N LEU A 61 -6.64 6.00 14.33
CA LEU A 61 -5.85 7.11 14.85
C LEU A 61 -6.06 8.36 13.98
N PHE A 62 -6.38 9.49 14.62
CA PHE A 62 -6.72 10.77 13.98
C PHE A 62 -8.04 10.81 13.19
N ALA A 63 -8.90 9.79 13.24
CA ALA A 63 -10.16 9.76 12.48
C ALA A 63 -11.08 10.96 12.80
N ASP A 64 -11.13 11.36 14.08
CA ASP A 64 -11.97 12.48 14.57
C ASP A 64 -11.31 13.85 14.42
N GLY A 65 -10.20 13.94 13.67
CA GLY A 65 -9.39 15.16 13.52
C GLY A 65 -10.01 16.28 12.68
N GLY A 66 -11.27 16.19 12.23
CA GLY A 66 -11.90 17.25 11.42
C GLY A 66 -11.30 17.44 10.02
N GLY A 67 -10.51 16.48 9.53
CA GLY A 67 -10.09 16.38 8.12
C GLY A 67 -8.61 16.67 7.87
N TRP A 68 -7.89 17.35 8.77
CA TRP A 68 -6.45 17.63 8.58
C TRP A 68 -5.62 16.35 8.48
N GLN A 69 -6.09 15.27 9.12
CA GLN A 69 -5.42 13.97 9.13
C GLN A 69 -5.22 13.43 7.70
N ARG A 70 -6.12 13.74 6.77
CA ARG A 70 -6.00 13.31 5.36
C ARG A 70 -4.71 13.86 4.75
N TYR A 71 -4.52 15.17 4.82
CA TYR A 71 -3.34 15.84 4.26
C TYR A 71 -2.06 15.45 5.00
N PHE A 72 -2.13 15.27 6.32
CA PHE A 72 -1.00 14.77 7.10
C PHE A 72 -0.58 13.36 6.65
N LEU A 73 -1.53 12.43 6.53
CA LEU A 73 -1.24 11.06 6.11
C LEU A 73 -0.78 10.98 4.65
N ILE A 74 -1.31 11.81 3.75
CA ILE A 74 -0.79 12.00 2.39
C ILE A 74 0.69 12.41 2.44
N THR A 75 1.00 13.44 3.24
CA THR A 75 2.37 13.95 3.38
C THR A 75 3.33 12.86 3.87
N VAL A 76 2.94 12.13 4.92
CA VAL A 76 3.72 11.02 5.47
C VAL A 76 3.92 9.92 4.42
N ALA A 77 2.86 9.50 3.73
CA ALA A 77 2.93 8.45 2.73
C ALA A 77 3.83 8.82 1.54
N VAL A 78 3.77 10.08 1.07
CA VAL A 78 4.66 10.59 0.02
C VAL A 78 6.13 10.56 0.49
N VAL A 79 6.42 11.09 1.68
CA VAL A 79 7.79 11.12 2.23
C VAL A 79 8.34 9.70 2.39
N VAL A 80 7.56 8.80 2.99
CA VAL A 80 7.96 7.40 3.16
C VAL A 80 8.16 6.71 1.81
N SER A 81 7.32 6.98 0.82
CA SER A 81 7.48 6.42 -0.53
C SER A 81 8.80 6.85 -1.18
N PHE A 82 9.17 8.13 -1.08
CA PHE A 82 10.47 8.61 -1.58
C PHE A 82 11.65 7.94 -0.87
N VAL A 83 11.57 7.79 0.46
CA VAL A 83 12.59 7.09 1.25
C VAL A 83 12.71 5.63 0.81
N LEU A 84 11.60 4.92 0.65
CA LEU A 84 11.60 3.52 0.23
C LEU A 84 12.14 3.34 -1.20
N ILE A 85 11.78 4.23 -2.14
CA ILE A 85 12.35 4.21 -3.49
C ILE A 85 13.88 4.38 -3.42
N ARG A 86 14.38 5.35 -2.65
CA ARG A 86 15.82 5.53 -2.44
C ARG A 86 16.48 4.28 -1.86
N LEU A 87 15.87 3.66 -0.86
CA LEU A 87 16.38 2.44 -0.24
C LEU A 87 16.40 1.25 -1.22
N ILE A 88 15.35 1.06 -2.02
CA ILE A 88 15.29 0.00 -3.05
C ILE A 88 16.41 0.19 -4.08
N LEU A 89 16.65 1.43 -4.53
CA LEU A 89 17.69 1.74 -5.51
C LEU A 89 19.11 1.55 -4.96
N GLN A 90 19.31 1.66 -3.65
CA GLN A 90 20.62 1.57 -2.99
C GLN A 90 20.90 0.20 -2.35
N CYS A 91 19.86 -0.62 -2.12
CA CYS A 91 19.99 -1.83 -1.34
C CYS A 91 20.77 -2.92 -2.08
N ARG A 92 21.75 -3.51 -1.39
CA ARG A 92 22.58 -4.61 -1.92
C ARG A 92 22.02 -5.99 -1.53
N ARG A 93 21.18 -6.05 -0.48
CA ARG A 93 20.61 -7.29 0.06
C ARG A 93 19.20 -7.48 -0.49
N ARG A 94 18.99 -8.57 -1.22
CA ARG A 94 17.74 -8.80 -1.96
C ARG A 94 16.51 -8.88 -1.05
N GLY A 95 16.63 -9.52 0.11
CA GLY A 95 15.51 -9.67 1.04
C GLY A 95 14.98 -8.33 1.54
N GLU A 96 15.88 -7.42 1.92
CA GLU A 96 15.51 -6.06 2.36
C GLU A 96 14.87 -5.27 1.21
N ALA A 97 15.43 -5.33 0.00
CA ALA A 97 14.88 -4.65 -1.16
C ALA A 97 13.47 -5.16 -1.53
N ILE A 98 13.22 -6.47 -1.41
CA ILE A 98 11.89 -7.06 -1.56
C ILE A 98 10.95 -6.52 -0.48
N ALA A 99 11.34 -6.54 0.79
CA ALA A 99 10.51 -6.00 1.88
C ALA A 99 10.14 -4.54 1.64
N TYR A 100 11.09 -3.68 1.25
CA TYR A 100 10.82 -2.28 0.91
C TYR A 100 9.85 -2.14 -0.27
N SER A 101 9.94 -3.01 -1.29
CA SER A 101 9.01 -2.98 -2.42
C SER A 101 7.56 -3.33 -2.02
N LEU A 102 7.39 -4.30 -1.12
CA LEU A 102 6.08 -4.67 -0.59
C LEU A 102 5.48 -3.52 0.23
N ILE A 103 6.28 -2.91 1.09
CA ILE A 103 5.86 -1.76 1.91
C ILE A 103 5.51 -0.56 1.01
N LEU A 104 6.32 -0.29 -0.02
CA LEU A 104 6.07 0.78 -0.98
C LEU A 104 4.74 0.58 -1.71
N GLY A 105 4.45 -0.64 -2.18
CA GLY A 105 3.17 -0.96 -2.82
C GLY A 105 1.98 -0.68 -1.91
N GLY A 106 2.04 -1.11 -0.64
CA GLY A 106 0.99 -0.83 0.34
C GLY A 106 0.85 0.66 0.69
N ALA A 107 1.97 1.39 0.80
CA ALA A 107 1.95 2.83 1.04
C ALA A 107 1.31 3.59 -0.14
N MET A 108 1.64 3.23 -1.37
CA MET A 108 1.05 3.82 -2.58
C MET A 108 -0.44 3.50 -2.71
N GLY A 109 -0.86 2.26 -2.45
CA GLY A 109 -2.28 1.89 -2.46
C GLY A 109 -3.10 2.71 -1.47
N ASN A 110 -2.60 2.88 -0.24
CA ASN A 110 -3.27 3.74 0.75
C ASN A 110 -3.23 5.22 0.39
N LEU A 111 -2.16 5.70 -0.25
CA LEU A 111 -2.04 7.10 -0.69
C LEU A 111 -3.08 7.45 -1.76
N ILE A 112 -3.38 6.53 -2.69
CA ILE A 112 -4.38 6.74 -3.75
C ILE A 112 -5.78 6.93 -3.16
N ASP A 113 -6.11 6.22 -2.09
CA ASP A 113 -7.41 6.34 -1.42
C ASP A 113 -7.59 7.68 -0.70
N ARG A 114 -6.48 8.32 -0.29
CA ARG A 114 -6.55 9.48 0.61
C ARG A 114 -7.11 10.69 -0.05
#